data_AF-A0A222F582-F1
#
_entry.id   AF-A0A222F582-F1
#
_cell.length_a   1.000
_cell.length_b   1.000
_cell.length_c   1.000
_cell.angle_alpha   90.00
_cell.angle_beta   90.00
_cell.angle_gamma   90.00
#
_symmetry.space_group_name_H-M   'P 1'
#
loop_
_entity.id
_entity.type
_entity.pdbx_description
1 polymer ?
#
loop_
_entity_poly.entity_id
_entity_poly.type
_entity_poly.pdbx_seq_one_letter_code
_entity_poly.pdbx_strand_id
1 'polypeptide(L)'
;MGFGDPFAPPPTQDDEEFFELVRDHLFRVRYSGRSGFALANRSRILSTVKLGTGVLYPVENEDSLADIRTPIHYRYVPLYEIYLIVDAQGNDCGFFRVRTLAAWQAVKEYGGKVSERVKEDAEDPKRKTREHVFVHACFLREGGHSDAADIRKSRYESIHFEEQSGHICRKAGFFEYPLVISRWDRDGLSPYGSPPQAKLMSDIKSLQSLARDSLIASSQAVRPPIATHREERQRDLNPGRTNPGLIDEQGRPLFRPMIEMVNPGAADSQIENIREKLRVGLYGDLWQTLLEGNGRHDRPLLDQYSGRQRKPVRAGDRHIGASRRFRRRFSARASRHGAGGRCHADLDCPDRPDARGWPF
;
A
#
# COMPACT_ATOMS: atom_id res chain seq x y z
N MET A 1 32.26 4.96 1.98
CA MET A 1 32.15 6.01 3.00
C MET A 1 30.67 6.35 3.14
N GLY A 2 29.95 5.61 3.99
CA GLY A 2 28.49 5.75 4.14
C GLY A 2 28.15 6.49 5.42
N PHE A 3 27.12 7.31 5.39
CA PHE A 3 26.51 7.95 6.55
C PHE A 3 26.23 6.90 7.64
N GLY A 4 26.99 6.94 8.75
CA GLY A 4 26.84 6.01 9.88
C GLY A 4 28.07 5.16 10.21
N ASP A 5 29.16 5.24 9.44
CA ASP A 5 30.45 4.70 9.87
C ASP A 5 31.12 5.67 10.85
N PRO A 6 31.28 5.32 12.15
CA PRO A 6 31.91 6.20 13.14
C PRO A 6 33.41 6.44 12.86
N PHE A 7 34.00 5.74 11.90
CA PHE A 7 35.40 5.88 11.49
C PHE A 7 35.58 6.63 10.16
N ALA A 8 34.49 7.00 9.48
CA ALA A 8 34.60 7.84 8.29
C ALA A 8 35.04 9.26 8.71
N PRO A 9 35.94 9.90 7.95
CA PRO A 9 36.25 11.31 8.16
C PRO A 9 34.96 12.14 8.03
N PRO A 10 34.82 13.26 8.77
CA PRO A 10 33.70 14.17 8.52
C PRO A 10 33.73 14.59 7.04
N PRO A 11 32.56 14.68 6.39
CA PRO A 11 32.50 15.04 4.97
C PRO A 11 33.19 16.38 4.76
N THR A 12 34.00 16.46 3.72
CA THR A 12 34.65 17.69 3.31
C THR A 12 33.61 18.63 2.69
N GLN A 13 33.85 19.94 2.69
CA GLN A 13 32.94 20.89 2.04
C GLN A 13 32.69 20.51 0.56
N ASP A 14 33.73 20.11 -0.15
CA ASP A 14 33.64 19.65 -1.55
C ASP A 14 32.74 18.41 -1.70
N ASP A 15 32.75 17.50 -0.73
CA ASP A 15 31.88 16.31 -0.73
C ASP A 15 30.42 16.72 -0.54
N GLU A 16 30.15 17.65 0.37
CA GLU A 16 28.81 18.19 0.60
C GLU A 16 28.27 18.85 -0.66
N GLU A 17 29.04 19.75 -1.28
CA GLU A 17 28.68 20.42 -2.53
C GLU A 17 28.39 19.40 -3.66
N PHE A 18 29.20 18.35 -3.77
CA PHE A 18 28.96 17.27 -4.72
C PHE A 18 27.65 16.54 -4.44
N PHE A 19 27.36 16.18 -3.19
CA PHE A 19 26.10 15.52 -2.83
C PHE A 19 24.88 16.40 -3.05
N GLU A 20 25.00 17.72 -2.84
CA GLU A 20 23.95 18.68 -3.16
C GLU A 20 23.67 18.74 -4.66
N LEU A 21 24.72 18.78 -5.49
CA LEU A 21 24.59 18.76 -6.95
C LEU A 21 23.91 17.47 -7.44
N VAL A 22 24.29 16.31 -6.89
CA VAL A 22 23.67 15.02 -7.22
C VAL A 22 22.21 14.99 -6.77
N ARG A 23 21.91 15.42 -5.55
CA ARG A 23 20.55 15.53 -5.02
C ARG A 23 19.67 16.39 -5.93
N ASP A 24 20.14 17.59 -6.28
CA ASP A 24 19.40 18.55 -7.09
C ASP A 24 19.20 18.04 -8.52
N HIS A 25 20.19 17.32 -9.08
CA HIS A 25 20.06 16.64 -10.35
C HIS A 25 18.96 15.56 -10.31
N LEU A 26 18.97 14.70 -9.29
CA LEU A 26 17.96 13.65 -9.12
C LEU A 26 16.55 14.23 -8.96
N PHE A 27 16.40 15.30 -8.18
CA PHE A 27 15.11 15.98 -8.05
C PHE A 27 14.65 16.63 -9.36
N ARG A 28 15.56 17.22 -10.13
CA ARG A 28 15.26 17.79 -11.44
C ARG A 28 14.79 16.73 -12.43
N VAL A 29 15.43 15.56 -12.45
CA VAL A 29 15.01 14.42 -13.28
C VAL A 29 13.64 13.92 -12.84
N ARG A 30 13.45 13.69 -11.53
CA ARG A 30 12.20 13.19 -10.97
C ARG A 30 11.01 14.14 -11.17
N TYR A 31 11.21 15.45 -11.06
CA TYR A 31 10.13 16.44 -11.25
C TYR A 31 10.05 16.99 -12.67
N SER A 32 10.86 16.46 -13.60
CA SER A 32 10.71 16.78 -15.01
C SER A 32 9.32 16.37 -15.51
N GLY A 33 8.68 17.22 -16.33
CA GLY A 33 7.36 16.92 -16.88
C GLY A 33 7.32 15.63 -17.73
N ARG A 34 8.48 15.21 -18.28
CA ARG A 34 8.62 13.97 -19.05
C ARG A 34 8.62 12.73 -18.17
N SER A 35 9.23 12.76 -16.98
CA SER A 35 9.32 11.59 -16.10
C SER A 35 7.95 11.12 -15.59
N GLY A 36 6.95 12.01 -15.53
CA GLY A 36 5.59 11.68 -15.10
C GLY A 36 5.43 11.38 -13.60
N PHE A 37 6.47 11.59 -12.78
CA PHE A 37 6.48 11.22 -11.37
C PHE A 37 5.30 11.79 -10.59
N ALA A 38 5.04 13.10 -10.68
CA ALA A 38 4.02 13.76 -9.86
C ALA A 38 2.62 13.15 -10.05
N LEU A 39 2.25 12.85 -11.31
CA LEU A 39 0.96 12.24 -11.65
C LEU A 39 0.90 10.78 -11.21
N ALA A 40 1.94 9.99 -11.53
CA ALA A 40 1.99 8.58 -11.17
C ALA A 40 2.05 8.38 -9.64
N ASN A 41 2.78 9.24 -8.94
CA ASN A 41 2.89 9.24 -7.48
C ASN A 41 1.57 9.65 -6.81
N ARG A 42 0.83 10.62 -7.36
CA ARG A 42 -0.52 10.95 -6.89
C ARG A 42 -1.44 9.73 -6.99
N SER A 43 -1.43 9.02 -8.13
CA SER A 43 -2.20 7.79 -8.31
C SER A 43 -1.77 6.69 -7.35
N ARG A 44 -0.46 6.51 -7.11
CA ARG A 44 0.08 5.59 -6.10
C ARG A 44 -0.45 5.90 -4.69
N ILE A 45 -0.38 7.16 -4.27
CA ILE A 45 -0.84 7.59 -2.94
C ILE A 45 -2.34 7.35 -2.80
N LEU A 46 -3.13 7.73 -3.82
CA LEU A 46 -4.57 7.48 -3.84
C LEU A 46 -4.90 5.99 -3.73
N SER A 47 -4.15 5.13 -4.44
CA SER A 47 -4.33 3.68 -4.35
C SER A 47 -3.94 3.13 -2.97
N THR A 48 -2.85 3.64 -2.39
CA THR A 48 -2.42 3.28 -1.03
C THR A 48 -3.49 3.63 0.00
N VAL A 49 -4.13 4.79 -0.13
CA VAL A 49 -5.20 5.23 0.79
C VAL A 49 -6.51 4.50 0.54
N LYS A 50 -6.85 4.16 -0.71
CA LYS A 50 -8.13 3.51 -1.06
C LYS A 50 -8.13 1.98 -0.87
N LEU A 51 -7.05 1.33 -1.31
CA LEU A 51 -6.92 -0.13 -1.37
C LEU A 51 -5.88 -0.67 -0.37
N GLY A 52 -5.12 0.21 0.29
CA GLY A 52 -4.10 -0.16 1.27
C GLY A 52 -2.71 -0.37 0.66
N THR A 53 -2.64 -0.62 -0.65
CA THR A 53 -1.38 -0.81 -1.38
C THR A 53 -1.37 0.01 -2.67
N GLY A 54 -0.29 0.77 -2.88
CA GLY A 54 -0.03 1.47 -4.14
C GLY A 54 1.33 1.09 -4.71
N VAL A 55 1.38 0.83 -6.02
CA VAL A 55 2.60 0.41 -6.72
C VAL A 55 2.99 1.43 -7.77
N LEU A 56 4.27 1.77 -7.80
CA LEU A 56 4.90 2.59 -8.82
C LEU A 56 6.05 1.84 -9.46
N TYR A 57 6.05 1.81 -10.79
CA TYR A 57 7.07 1.13 -11.59
C TYR A 57 7.92 2.17 -12.32
N PRO A 58 9.14 2.48 -11.83
CA PRO A 58 10.15 3.19 -12.61
C PRO A 58 10.59 2.33 -13.80
N VAL A 59 10.41 2.85 -15.00
CA VAL A 59 10.83 2.25 -16.26
C VAL A 59 11.99 3.07 -16.81
N GLU A 60 13.07 2.40 -17.16
CA GLU A 60 14.20 3.01 -17.83
C GLU A 60 13.94 3.09 -19.33
N ASN A 61 14.31 4.22 -19.93
CA ASN A 61 14.24 4.40 -21.38
C ASN A 61 15.42 3.74 -22.07
N GLU A 62 15.18 2.63 -22.76
CA GLU A 62 16.21 1.90 -23.51
C GLU A 62 16.20 2.23 -25.03
N ASP A 63 15.07 2.70 -25.59
CA ASP A 63 14.84 2.60 -27.04
C ASP A 63 15.17 3.86 -27.88
N SER A 64 15.25 5.05 -27.27
CA SER A 64 15.35 6.32 -28.03
C SER A 64 16.43 7.24 -27.50
N LEU A 65 17.45 7.51 -28.33
CA LEU A 65 18.55 8.43 -28.01
C LEU A 65 18.06 9.86 -27.66
N ALA A 66 16.90 10.26 -28.19
CA ALA A 66 16.25 11.54 -27.89
C ALA A 66 15.59 11.56 -26.49
N ASP A 67 15.17 10.40 -25.97
CA ASP A 67 14.55 10.23 -24.66
C ASP A 67 15.56 9.96 -23.53
N ILE A 68 16.85 9.74 -23.84
CA ILE A 68 17.95 9.64 -22.85
C ILE A 68 18.05 10.90 -21.96
N ARG A 69 17.54 12.05 -22.43
CA ARG A 69 17.45 13.28 -21.62
C ARG A 69 16.54 13.12 -20.39
N THR A 70 15.63 12.15 -20.37
CA THR A 70 14.85 11.77 -19.18
C THR A 70 15.00 10.25 -19.00
N PRO A 71 15.98 9.80 -18.20
CA PRO A 71 16.34 8.39 -18.15
C PRO A 71 15.23 7.49 -17.58
N ILE A 72 14.32 8.06 -16.77
CA ILE A 72 13.35 7.32 -15.98
C ILE A 72 11.93 7.85 -16.20
N HIS A 73 11.01 6.96 -16.55
CA HIS A 73 9.57 7.21 -16.51
C HIS A 73 8.90 6.45 -15.39
N TYR A 74 8.07 7.15 -14.63
CA TYR A 74 7.31 6.56 -13.54
C TYR A 74 5.91 6.19 -14.04
N ARG A 75 5.57 4.90 -13.97
CA ARG A 75 4.25 4.39 -14.32
C ARG A 75 3.54 3.89 -13.06
N TYR A 76 2.33 4.38 -12.82
CA TYR A 76 1.45 3.78 -11.81
C TYR A 76 0.97 2.42 -12.32
N VAL A 77 1.07 1.39 -11.46
CA VAL A 77 0.55 0.06 -11.75
C VAL A 77 -0.68 -0.18 -10.90
N PRO A 78 -1.86 -0.40 -11.50
CA PRO A 78 -3.07 -0.73 -10.76
C PRO A 78 -2.92 -2.04 -9.98
N LEU A 79 -3.52 -2.10 -8.79
CA LEU A 79 -3.38 -3.27 -7.90
C LEU A 79 -3.98 -4.55 -8.49
N TYR A 80 -5.05 -4.46 -9.28
CA TYR A 80 -5.67 -5.64 -9.92
C TYR A 80 -4.78 -6.27 -11.01
N GLU A 81 -3.78 -5.54 -11.49
CA GLU A 81 -2.86 -5.98 -12.53
C GLU A 81 -1.65 -6.72 -11.95
N ILE A 82 -1.40 -6.56 -10.64
CA ILE A 82 -0.15 -6.97 -10.01
C ILE A 82 -0.35 -7.85 -8.79
N TYR A 83 0.41 -8.93 -8.75
CA TYR A 83 0.48 -9.90 -7.69
C TYR A 83 1.85 -9.84 -7.05
N LEU A 84 1.92 -9.50 -5.77
CA LEU A 84 3.17 -9.32 -5.04
C LEU A 84 3.56 -10.61 -4.31
N ILE A 85 4.85 -10.91 -4.27
CA ILE A 85 5.40 -12.09 -3.60
C ILE A 85 6.34 -11.63 -2.50
N VAL A 86 6.17 -12.19 -1.32
CA VAL A 86 6.97 -11.93 -0.12
C VAL A 86 7.65 -13.21 0.33
N ASP A 87 8.89 -13.07 0.78
CA ASP A 87 9.65 -14.12 1.44
C ASP A 87 9.12 -14.39 2.86
N ALA A 88 9.56 -15.47 3.50
CA ALA A 88 9.22 -15.83 4.89
C ALA A 88 9.58 -14.76 5.92
N GLN A 89 10.52 -13.86 5.59
CA GLN A 89 10.87 -12.69 6.41
C GLN A 89 9.97 -11.47 6.16
N GLY A 90 9.04 -11.57 5.21
CA GLY A 90 8.20 -10.47 4.76
C GLY A 90 8.92 -9.47 3.86
N ASN A 91 10.03 -9.86 3.22
CA ASN A 91 10.74 -9.04 2.25
C ASN A 91 10.18 -9.30 0.84
N ASP A 92 10.02 -8.25 0.04
CA ASP A 92 9.53 -8.37 -1.33
C ASP A 92 10.55 -9.13 -2.20
N CYS A 93 10.16 -10.30 -2.70
CA CYS A 93 11.05 -11.19 -3.47
C CYS A 93 10.69 -11.25 -4.95
N GLY A 94 9.45 -10.91 -5.31
CA GLY A 94 9.01 -10.96 -6.69
C GLY A 94 7.64 -10.37 -6.91
N PHE A 95 7.20 -10.37 -8.16
CA PHE A 95 5.85 -10.02 -8.56
C PHE A 95 5.48 -10.66 -9.89
N PHE A 96 4.18 -10.85 -10.10
CA PHE A 96 3.59 -11.14 -11.41
C PHE A 96 2.69 -9.99 -11.80
N ARG A 97 2.84 -9.51 -13.02
CA ARG A 97 2.02 -8.43 -13.57
C ARG A 97 1.32 -8.92 -14.83
N VAL A 98 0.00 -9.00 -14.78
CA VAL A 98 -0.84 -9.56 -15.86
C VAL A 98 -1.51 -8.42 -16.61
N ARG A 99 -1.17 -8.26 -17.88
CA ARG A 99 -1.66 -7.17 -18.74
C ARG A 99 -2.36 -7.71 -19.95
N THR A 100 -3.53 -7.14 -20.23
CA THR A 100 -4.20 -7.32 -21.51
C THR A 100 -3.77 -6.21 -22.46
N LEU A 101 -3.17 -6.56 -23.59
CA LEU A 101 -2.73 -5.62 -24.63
C LEU A 101 -3.41 -5.99 -25.95
N ALA A 102 -3.81 -4.97 -26.72
CA ALA A 102 -4.21 -5.19 -28.11
C ALA A 102 -3.00 -5.64 -28.95
N ALA A 103 -3.21 -6.45 -29.98
CA ALA A 103 -2.13 -7.01 -30.81
C ALA A 103 -1.15 -5.93 -31.32
N TRP A 104 -1.65 -4.78 -31.79
CA TRP A 104 -0.78 -3.67 -32.22
C TRP A 104 0.04 -3.02 -31.10
N GLN A 105 -0.51 -2.96 -29.89
CA GLN A 105 0.19 -2.42 -28.72
C GLN A 105 1.29 -3.37 -28.29
N ALA A 106 1.02 -4.68 -28.32
CA ALA A 106 2.00 -5.70 -28.00
C ALA A 106 3.19 -5.69 -28.96
N VAL A 107 2.95 -5.63 -30.27
CA VAL A 107 4.02 -5.53 -31.28
C VAL A 107 4.87 -4.27 -31.07
N LYS A 108 4.24 -3.14 -30.72
CA LYS A 108 4.95 -1.89 -30.43
C LYS A 108 5.78 -1.96 -29.14
N GLU A 109 5.22 -2.50 -28.06
CA GLU A 109 5.89 -2.59 -26.75
C GLU A 109 7.10 -3.54 -26.79
N TYR A 110 7.00 -4.65 -27.53
CA TYR A 110 8.05 -5.68 -27.58
C TYR A 110 8.92 -5.61 -28.85
N GLY A 111 8.78 -4.58 -29.68
CA GLY A 111 9.57 -4.41 -30.90
C GLY A 111 9.47 -5.60 -31.87
N GLY A 112 8.29 -6.21 -32.00
CA GLY A 112 8.06 -7.37 -32.87
C GLY A 112 8.54 -8.73 -32.32
N LYS A 113 9.02 -8.80 -31.08
CA LYS A 113 9.36 -10.07 -30.39
C LYS A 113 8.12 -10.65 -29.70
N VAL A 114 7.15 -11.06 -30.50
CA VAL A 114 5.89 -11.70 -30.06
C VAL A 114 5.66 -12.98 -30.86
N SER A 115 4.72 -13.83 -30.45
CA SER A 115 4.40 -15.05 -31.19
C SER A 115 3.87 -14.73 -32.60
N GLU A 116 4.04 -15.67 -33.53
CA GLU A 116 3.56 -15.53 -34.91
C GLU A 116 2.07 -15.20 -34.97
N ARG A 117 1.26 -15.82 -34.10
CA ARG A 117 -0.17 -15.56 -33.99
C ARG A 117 -0.49 -14.10 -33.65
N VAL A 118 0.26 -13.49 -32.71
CA VAL A 118 0.07 -12.08 -32.35
C VAL A 118 0.54 -11.15 -33.47
N LYS A 119 1.58 -11.53 -34.23
CA LYS A 119 2.01 -10.78 -35.41
C LYS A 119 0.94 -10.78 -36.50
N GLU A 120 0.41 -11.95 -36.83
CA GLU A 120 -0.68 -12.10 -37.80
C GLU A 120 -1.92 -11.31 -37.38
N ASP A 121 -2.31 -11.39 -36.10
CA ASP A 121 -3.44 -10.63 -35.57
C ASP A 121 -3.17 -9.10 -35.62
N ALA A 122 -1.91 -8.65 -35.51
CA ALA A 122 -1.54 -7.23 -35.60
C ALA A 122 -1.48 -6.68 -37.03
N GLU A 123 -1.10 -7.51 -38.01
CA GLU A 123 -1.05 -7.16 -39.44
C GLU A 123 -2.47 -7.04 -40.02
N ASP A 124 -3.41 -7.86 -39.54
CA ASP A 124 -4.78 -7.85 -40.01
C ASP A 124 -5.60 -6.65 -39.49
N PRO A 125 -6.15 -5.78 -40.35
CA PRO A 125 -6.90 -4.59 -39.93
C PRO A 125 -8.13 -4.88 -39.05
N LYS A 126 -8.73 -6.07 -39.21
CA LYS A 126 -9.90 -6.50 -38.43
C LYS A 126 -9.53 -7.11 -37.07
N ARG A 127 -8.34 -7.73 -36.97
CA ARG A 127 -7.87 -8.44 -35.77
C ARG A 127 -6.91 -7.61 -34.93
N LYS A 128 -6.48 -6.46 -35.43
CA LYS A 128 -5.54 -5.55 -34.78
C LYS A 128 -5.89 -5.19 -33.34
N THR A 129 -7.19 -5.02 -33.04
CA THR A 129 -7.69 -4.65 -31.70
C THR A 129 -7.94 -5.86 -30.79
N ARG A 130 -7.68 -7.08 -31.28
CA ARG A 130 -7.82 -8.30 -30.48
C ARG A 130 -6.88 -8.23 -29.28
N GLU A 131 -7.43 -8.58 -28.14
CA GLU A 131 -6.76 -8.56 -26.85
C GLU A 131 -5.99 -9.87 -26.62
N HIS A 132 -4.75 -9.73 -26.18
CA HIS A 132 -3.88 -10.82 -25.76
C HIS A 132 -3.33 -10.55 -24.37
N VAL A 133 -3.21 -11.60 -23.56
CA VAL A 133 -2.74 -11.51 -22.19
C VAL A 133 -1.23 -11.77 -22.14
N PHE A 134 -0.51 -10.84 -21.52
CA PHE A 134 0.92 -10.90 -21.28
C PHE A 134 1.19 -10.89 -19.78
N VAL A 135 2.11 -11.75 -19.37
CA VAL A 135 2.56 -11.82 -17.98
C VAL A 135 3.99 -11.32 -17.92
N HIS A 136 4.22 -10.36 -17.04
CA HIS A 136 5.53 -9.90 -16.62
C HIS A 136 5.83 -10.49 -15.25
N ALA A 137 6.67 -11.52 -15.23
CA ALA A 137 7.15 -12.15 -14.02
C ALA A 137 8.51 -11.58 -13.63
N CYS A 138 8.67 -11.18 -12.37
CA CYS A 138 9.95 -10.80 -11.82
C CYS A 138 10.18 -11.52 -10.49
N PHE A 139 11.34 -12.17 -10.35
CA PHE A 139 11.68 -12.95 -9.17
C PHE A 139 13.19 -12.93 -8.92
N LEU A 140 13.58 -13.25 -7.69
CA LEU A 140 14.99 -13.43 -7.33
C LEU A 140 15.60 -14.58 -8.12
N ARG A 141 16.77 -14.34 -8.72
CA ARG A 141 17.54 -15.38 -9.40
C ARG A 141 18.39 -16.15 -8.40
N GLU A 142 18.39 -17.48 -8.50
CA GLU A 142 19.32 -18.33 -7.75
C GLU A 142 20.77 -18.01 -8.18
N GLY A 143 21.59 -17.55 -7.23
CA GLY A 143 22.96 -17.12 -7.50
C GLY A 143 23.11 -15.73 -8.14
N GLY A 144 22.05 -14.90 -8.13
CA GLY A 144 22.13 -13.51 -8.58
C GLY A 144 22.88 -12.62 -7.59
N HIS A 145 23.73 -11.72 -8.08
CA HIS A 145 24.50 -10.80 -7.24
C HIS A 145 24.06 -9.35 -7.48
N SER A 146 24.06 -8.52 -6.42
CA SER A 146 23.80 -7.07 -6.52
C SER A 146 24.89 -6.37 -7.33
N ASP A 147 26.14 -6.83 -7.20
CA ASP A 147 27.32 -6.16 -7.76
C ASP A 147 27.71 -6.74 -9.13
N ALA A 148 26.80 -7.50 -9.75
CA ALA A 148 27.04 -8.05 -11.07
C ALA A 148 27.13 -6.94 -12.11
N ALA A 149 28.14 -6.98 -12.99
CA ALA A 149 28.25 -6.04 -14.10
C ALA A 149 27.34 -6.39 -15.29
N ASP A 150 26.84 -7.64 -15.36
CA ASP A 150 26.02 -8.15 -16.45
C ASP A 150 24.57 -8.37 -15.99
N ILE A 151 23.62 -7.90 -16.80
CA ILE A 151 22.16 -8.08 -16.62
C ILE A 151 21.82 -9.58 -16.50
N ARG A 152 22.57 -10.47 -17.16
CA ARG A 152 22.37 -11.92 -17.06
C ARG A 152 22.74 -12.52 -15.70
N LYS A 153 23.51 -11.81 -14.88
CA LYS A 153 23.92 -12.21 -13.52
C LYS A 153 23.30 -11.33 -12.43
N SER A 154 22.40 -10.44 -12.82
CA SER A 154 21.66 -9.57 -11.90
C SER A 154 20.82 -10.37 -10.89
N ARG A 155 20.53 -9.71 -9.77
CA ARG A 155 19.80 -10.26 -8.62
C ARG A 155 18.36 -10.64 -8.95
N TYR A 156 17.67 -9.84 -9.74
CA TYR A 156 16.28 -10.08 -10.15
C TYR A 156 16.22 -10.41 -11.64
N GLU A 157 15.47 -11.44 -11.98
CA GLU A 157 15.17 -11.81 -13.35
C GLU A 157 13.80 -11.28 -13.73
N SER A 158 13.67 -10.73 -14.95
CA SER A 158 12.43 -10.16 -15.47
C SER A 158 12.08 -10.82 -16.80
N ILE A 159 10.99 -11.58 -16.83
CA ILE A 159 10.54 -12.34 -17.98
C ILE A 159 9.16 -11.87 -18.38
N HIS A 160 9.02 -11.47 -19.64
CA HIS A 160 7.74 -11.17 -20.26
C HIS A 160 7.38 -12.32 -21.19
N PHE A 161 6.23 -12.93 -20.97
CA PHE A 161 5.74 -14.01 -21.81
C PHE A 161 4.25 -13.86 -22.10
N GLU A 162 3.83 -14.46 -23.20
CA GLU A 162 2.42 -14.60 -23.57
C GLU A 162 1.78 -15.76 -22.82
N GLU A 163 0.62 -15.52 -22.19
CA GLU A 163 -0.07 -16.55 -21.41
C GLU A 163 -0.51 -17.74 -22.28
N GLN A 164 -1.02 -17.47 -23.48
CA GLN A 164 -1.60 -18.50 -24.36
C GLN A 164 -0.54 -19.35 -25.07
N SER A 165 0.53 -18.72 -25.55
CA SER A 165 1.54 -19.38 -26.37
C SER A 165 2.76 -19.83 -25.55
N GLY A 166 2.95 -19.29 -24.34
CA GLY A 166 4.17 -19.45 -23.56
C GLY A 166 5.40 -18.79 -24.20
N HIS A 167 5.22 -18.01 -25.27
CA HIS A 167 6.33 -17.38 -25.98
C HIS A 167 6.95 -16.25 -25.14
N ILE A 168 8.27 -16.29 -24.97
CA ILE A 168 9.01 -15.27 -24.21
C ILE A 168 9.30 -14.07 -25.13
N CYS A 169 8.64 -12.94 -24.85
CA CYS A 169 8.78 -11.71 -25.63
C CYS A 169 10.04 -10.93 -25.26
N ARG A 170 10.34 -10.82 -23.96
CA ARG A 170 11.46 -10.06 -23.43
C ARG A 170 12.04 -10.74 -22.22
N LYS A 171 13.36 -10.89 -22.20
CA LYS A 171 14.12 -11.36 -21.04
C LYS A 171 15.09 -10.26 -20.63
N ALA A 172 14.95 -9.78 -19.41
CA ALA A 172 15.75 -8.73 -18.81
C ALA A 172 16.11 -9.10 -17.36
N GLY A 173 16.79 -8.20 -16.66
CA GLY A 173 17.11 -8.37 -15.24
C GLY A 173 17.34 -7.03 -14.58
N PHE A 174 17.17 -6.99 -13.26
CA PHE A 174 17.34 -5.79 -12.45
C PHE A 174 18.33 -6.06 -11.31
N PHE A 175 19.20 -5.09 -11.03
CA PHE A 175 20.15 -5.16 -9.92
C PHE A 175 19.45 -4.95 -8.57
N GLU A 176 18.44 -4.07 -8.56
CA GLU A 176 17.60 -3.77 -7.41
C GLU A 176 16.14 -4.13 -7.69
N TYR A 177 15.32 -4.19 -6.65
CA TYR A 177 13.90 -4.48 -6.80
C TYR A 177 13.22 -3.36 -7.60
N PRO A 178 12.57 -3.64 -8.73
CA PRO A 178 12.20 -2.59 -9.68
C PRO A 178 10.89 -1.87 -9.33
N LEU A 179 10.15 -2.31 -8.30
CA LEU A 179 8.89 -1.68 -7.90
C LEU A 179 9.04 -0.88 -6.61
N VAL A 180 8.46 0.32 -6.60
CA VAL A 180 8.28 1.11 -5.40
C VAL A 180 6.87 0.83 -4.86
N ILE A 181 6.80 0.00 -3.83
CA ILE A 181 5.56 -0.40 -3.19
C ILE A 181 5.32 0.47 -1.96
N SER A 182 4.09 0.88 -1.75
CA SER A 182 3.67 1.61 -0.56
C SER A 182 2.48 0.92 0.05
N ARG A 183 2.61 0.57 1.32
CA ARG A 183 1.60 -0.13 2.10
C ARG A 183 1.22 0.78 3.26
N TRP A 184 -0.08 0.96 3.47
CA TRP A 184 -0.55 1.81 4.56
C TRP A 184 -0.28 1.18 5.93
N ASP A 185 -0.80 -0.03 6.14
CA ASP A 185 -0.56 -0.85 7.33
C ASP A 185 -0.37 -2.29 6.88
N ARG A 186 0.66 -2.99 7.36
CA ARG A 186 0.95 -4.37 6.92
C ARG A 186 0.63 -5.33 8.06
N ASP A 187 -0.27 -6.28 7.78
CA ASP A 187 -0.60 -7.34 8.72
C ASP A 187 0.30 -8.57 8.48
N GLY A 188 1.25 -8.78 9.38
CA GLY A 188 2.19 -9.91 9.35
C GLY A 188 2.94 -10.06 8.02
N LEU A 189 2.76 -11.22 7.37
CA LEU A 189 3.39 -11.65 6.12
C LEU A 189 2.51 -11.38 4.89
N SER A 190 1.39 -10.68 5.03
CA SER A 190 0.56 -10.34 3.87
C SER A 190 1.36 -9.47 2.87
N PRO A 191 1.38 -9.84 1.57
CA PRO A 191 1.98 -8.99 0.52
C PRO A 191 1.31 -7.63 0.41
N TYR A 192 0.06 -7.52 0.87
CA TYR A 192 -0.78 -6.34 0.72
C TYR A 192 -1.00 -5.64 2.05
N GLY A 193 -1.05 -4.31 1.99
CA GLY A 193 -1.44 -3.47 3.12
C GLY A 193 -2.95 -3.33 3.26
N SER A 194 -3.40 -3.14 4.49
CA SER A 194 -4.78 -2.82 4.84
C SER A 194 -5.00 -1.30 4.81
N PRO A 195 -6.03 -0.79 4.12
CA PRO A 195 -6.30 0.64 4.07
C PRO A 195 -6.85 1.17 5.41
N PRO A 196 -6.71 2.47 5.72
CA PRO A 196 -7.20 3.02 6.99
C PRO A 196 -8.72 2.86 7.15
N GLN A 197 -9.49 2.88 6.06
CA GLN A 197 -10.94 2.71 6.09
C GLN A 197 -11.35 1.27 6.44
N ALA A 198 -10.48 0.28 6.29
CA ALA A 198 -10.81 -1.11 6.62
C ALA A 198 -11.15 -1.28 8.11
N LYS A 199 -10.45 -0.54 8.99
CA LYS A 199 -10.68 -0.56 10.44
C LYS A 199 -12.02 0.11 10.84
N LEU A 200 -12.54 0.99 9.99
CA LEU A 200 -13.75 1.78 10.24
C LEU A 200 -14.94 1.34 9.37
N MET A 201 -14.82 0.18 8.71
CA MET A 201 -15.80 -0.27 7.72
C MET A 201 -17.18 -0.49 8.35
N SER A 202 -17.26 -0.91 9.61
CA SER A 202 -18.51 -1.02 10.36
C SER A 202 -19.21 0.32 10.50
N ASP A 203 -18.48 1.34 10.96
CA ASP A 203 -19.00 2.69 11.20
C ASP A 203 -19.46 3.35 9.89
N ILE A 204 -18.71 3.15 8.80
CA ILE A 204 -19.11 3.62 7.45
C ILE A 204 -20.44 2.99 7.02
N LYS A 205 -20.62 1.68 7.21
CA LYS A 205 -21.87 0.99 6.87
C LYS A 205 -23.03 1.45 7.74
N SER A 206 -22.80 1.63 9.04
CA SER A 206 -23.80 2.17 9.98
C SER A 206 -24.21 3.58 9.60
N LEU A 207 -23.27 4.47 9.26
CA LEU A 207 -23.56 5.82 8.77
C LEU A 207 -24.42 5.80 7.50
N GLN A 208 -24.07 4.93 6.54
CA GLN A 208 -24.85 4.79 5.29
C GLN A 208 -26.28 4.29 5.54
N SER A 209 -26.47 3.37 6.48
CA SER A 209 -27.81 2.89 6.86
C SER A 209 -28.62 4.00 7.53
N LEU A 210 -28.06 4.66 8.55
CA LEU A 210 -28.73 5.75 9.26
C LEU A 210 -29.08 6.92 8.33
N ALA A 211 -28.17 7.29 7.42
CA ALA A 211 -28.43 8.32 6.43
C ALA A 211 -29.58 7.92 5.47
N ARG A 212 -29.63 6.65 5.04
CA ARG A 212 -30.72 6.15 4.21
C ARG A 212 -32.05 6.18 4.96
N ASP A 213 -32.08 5.71 6.20
CA ASP A 213 -33.29 5.63 7.01
C ASP A 213 -33.81 7.04 7.37
N SER A 214 -32.90 7.98 7.66
CA SER A 214 -33.23 9.40 7.86
C SER A 214 -33.87 10.03 6.61
N LEU A 215 -33.33 9.75 5.41
CA LEU A 215 -33.92 10.20 4.15
C LEU A 215 -35.32 9.61 3.92
N ILE A 216 -35.54 8.34 4.25
CA ILE A 216 -36.85 7.68 4.14
C ILE A 216 -37.83 8.33 5.14
N ALA A 217 -37.42 8.53 6.38
CA ALA A 217 -38.25 9.16 7.41
C ALA A 217 -38.62 10.61 7.02
N SER A 218 -37.67 11.40 6.54
CA SER A 218 -37.94 12.75 6.01
C SER A 218 -38.89 12.71 4.82
N SER A 219 -38.74 11.74 3.92
CA SER A 219 -39.62 11.58 2.77
C SER A 219 -41.05 11.18 3.19
N GLN A 220 -41.20 10.32 4.19
CA GLN A 220 -42.49 9.96 4.77
C GLN A 220 -43.14 11.15 5.50
N ALA A 221 -42.36 12.01 6.16
CA ALA A 221 -42.89 13.22 6.79
C ALA A 221 -43.47 14.21 5.76
N VAL A 222 -42.80 14.38 4.60
CA VAL A 222 -43.28 15.24 3.51
C VAL A 222 -44.39 14.58 2.69
N ARG A 223 -44.30 13.26 2.47
CA ARG A 223 -45.23 12.46 1.67
C ARG A 223 -45.62 11.20 2.44
N PRO A 224 -46.50 11.32 3.44
CA PRO A 224 -46.94 10.17 4.20
C PRO A 224 -47.66 9.18 3.30
N PRO A 225 -47.50 7.87 3.51
CA PRO A 225 -48.29 6.88 2.80
C PRO A 225 -49.78 7.08 3.12
N ILE A 226 -50.61 7.08 2.08
CA ILE A 226 -52.04 7.41 2.21
C ILE A 226 -52.83 6.12 2.37
N ALA A 227 -53.71 6.10 3.35
CA ALA A 227 -54.64 5.02 3.61
C ALA A 227 -55.92 5.22 2.76
N THR A 228 -56.47 4.17 2.13
CA THR A 228 -57.76 4.21 1.39
C THR A 228 -58.64 3.03 1.80
N HIS A 229 -59.89 2.95 1.34
CA HIS A 229 -60.91 2.02 1.89
C HIS A 229 -60.87 0.57 1.34
N ARG A 230 -60.16 0.28 0.24
CA ARG A 230 -60.37 -0.97 -0.52
C ARG A 230 -59.38 -2.12 -0.21
N GLU A 231 -59.89 -3.30 0.17
CA GLU A 231 -59.21 -4.63 0.26
C GLU A 231 -57.79 -4.74 0.89
N GLU A 232 -57.63 -5.76 1.71
CA GLU A 232 -56.37 -6.11 2.37
C GLU A 232 -55.30 -6.56 1.37
N ARG A 233 -54.40 -5.65 1.01
CA ARG A 233 -53.17 -5.97 0.26
C ARG A 233 -51.95 -5.75 1.15
N GLN A 234 -50.85 -6.40 0.78
CA GLN A 234 -49.55 -6.20 1.40
C GLN A 234 -49.19 -4.71 1.43
N ARG A 235 -48.82 -4.21 2.60
CA ARG A 235 -48.68 -2.78 2.88
C ARG A 235 -47.33 -2.27 2.36
N ASP A 236 -47.37 -1.26 1.51
CA ASP A 236 -46.17 -0.57 1.05
C ASP A 236 -45.94 0.68 1.90
N LEU A 237 -44.91 0.65 2.74
CA LEU A 237 -44.55 1.78 3.62
C LEU A 237 -43.62 2.79 2.95
N ASN A 238 -43.44 2.69 1.63
CA ASN A 238 -42.63 3.63 0.89
C ASN A 238 -43.33 5.01 0.83
N PRO A 239 -42.58 6.12 0.90
CA PRO A 239 -43.14 7.47 0.83
C PRO A 239 -44.06 7.67 -0.38
N GLY A 240 -45.23 8.28 -0.16
CA GLY A 240 -46.19 8.62 -1.21
C GLY A 240 -46.94 7.45 -1.86
N ARG A 241 -46.87 6.24 -1.29
CA ARG A 241 -47.69 5.10 -1.74
C ARG A 241 -49.08 5.12 -1.13
N THR A 242 -50.06 4.65 -1.90
CA THR A 242 -51.45 4.50 -1.44
C THR A 242 -51.70 3.07 -1.04
N ASN A 243 -52.00 2.85 0.24
CA ASN A 243 -52.35 1.55 0.80
C ASN A 243 -53.86 1.47 0.97
N PRO A 244 -54.54 0.58 0.23
CA PRO A 244 -55.98 0.47 0.30
C PRO A 244 -56.39 -0.50 1.43
N GLY A 245 -57.60 -0.33 1.99
CA GLY A 245 -58.13 -1.07 3.13
C GLY A 245 -57.76 -0.54 4.53
N LEU A 246 -57.25 0.67 4.67
CA LEU A 246 -56.70 1.21 5.94
C LEU A 246 -57.55 2.32 6.59
N ILE A 247 -58.68 2.71 5.99
CA ILE A 247 -59.63 3.71 6.51
C ILE A 247 -61.04 3.11 6.52
N ASP A 248 -61.78 3.28 7.61
CA ASP A 248 -63.21 2.96 7.75
C ASP A 248 -64.09 3.93 6.93
N GLU A 249 -65.34 3.60 6.59
CA GLU A 249 -66.25 4.47 5.80
C GLU A 249 -66.42 5.88 6.43
N GLN A 250 -66.15 6.00 7.73
CA GLN A 250 -66.23 7.24 8.52
C GLN A 250 -64.91 8.03 8.56
N GLY A 251 -63.88 7.65 7.79
CA GLY A 251 -62.61 8.38 7.71
C GLY A 251 -61.62 8.08 8.84
N ARG A 252 -61.90 7.09 9.70
CA ARG A 252 -61.01 6.70 10.82
C ARG A 252 -59.98 5.67 10.34
N PRO A 253 -58.69 5.81 10.68
CA PRO A 253 -57.68 4.81 10.33
C PRO A 253 -57.93 3.51 11.10
N LEU A 254 -58.03 2.38 10.40
CA LEU A 254 -58.24 1.05 11.00
C LEU A 254 -56.98 0.51 11.69
N PHE A 255 -55.80 0.96 11.25
CA PHE A 255 -54.51 0.57 11.81
C PHE A 255 -53.74 1.82 12.21
N ARG A 256 -53.49 1.97 13.51
CA ARG A 256 -52.62 3.01 14.06
C ARG A 256 -51.22 2.42 14.28
N PRO A 257 -50.13 3.05 13.82
CA PRO A 257 -48.80 2.63 14.22
C PRO A 257 -48.70 2.71 15.75
N MET A 258 -48.13 1.68 16.37
CA MET A 258 -48.02 1.62 17.84
C MET A 258 -47.07 2.68 18.42
N ILE A 259 -46.23 3.31 17.58
CA ILE A 259 -45.30 4.38 17.98
C ILE A 259 -45.40 5.49 16.93
N GLU A 260 -45.88 6.67 17.34
CA GLU A 260 -46.05 7.84 16.47
C GLU A 260 -44.87 8.82 16.53
N MET A 261 -44.04 8.75 17.58
CA MET A 261 -42.88 9.63 17.73
C MET A 261 -41.61 8.89 17.30
N VAL A 262 -41.30 8.96 16.00
CA VAL A 262 -39.92 8.83 15.55
C VAL A 262 -39.35 10.24 15.63
N ASN A 263 -38.44 10.51 16.57
CA ASN A 263 -37.75 11.80 16.64
C ASN A 263 -36.59 11.79 15.63
N PRO A 264 -36.70 12.45 14.46
CA PRO A 264 -35.61 12.49 13.49
C PRO A 264 -34.32 13.11 14.05
N GLY A 265 -34.42 14.00 15.04
CA GLY A 265 -33.25 14.64 15.67
C GLY A 265 -32.35 13.67 16.44
N ALA A 266 -32.86 12.52 16.90
CA ALA A 266 -32.03 11.49 17.52
C ALA A 266 -31.07 10.86 16.49
N ALA A 267 -31.53 10.64 15.25
CA ALA A 267 -30.70 10.09 14.18
C ALA A 267 -29.61 11.07 13.77
N ASP A 268 -29.91 12.37 13.70
CA ASP A 268 -28.91 13.40 13.37
C ASP A 268 -27.76 13.44 14.38
N SER A 269 -28.06 13.33 15.68
CA SER A 269 -27.03 13.28 16.72
C SER A 269 -26.12 12.05 16.59
N GLN A 270 -26.67 10.90 16.19
CA GLN A 270 -25.89 9.67 15.97
C GLN A 270 -25.03 9.78 14.71
N ILE A 271 -25.56 10.38 13.65
CA ILE A 271 -24.83 10.65 12.41
C ILE A 271 -23.61 11.53 12.69
N GLU A 272 -23.77 12.62 13.43
CA GLU A 272 -22.65 13.50 13.78
C GLU A 272 -21.61 12.80 14.67
N ASN A 273 -22.04 12.00 15.65
CA ASN A 273 -21.11 11.21 16.46
C ASN A 273 -20.28 10.23 15.63
N ILE A 274 -20.89 9.57 14.63
CA ILE A 274 -20.17 8.66 13.74
C ILE A 274 -19.25 9.45 12.79
N ARG A 275 -19.67 10.61 12.28
CA ARG A 275 -18.82 11.48 11.45
C ARG A 275 -17.56 11.91 12.20
N GLU A 276 -17.68 12.27 13.47
CA GLU A 276 -16.53 12.66 14.29
C GLU A 276 -15.58 11.46 14.53
N LYS A 277 -16.12 10.27 14.84
CA LYS A 277 -15.33 9.04 14.92
C LYS A 277 -14.57 8.74 13.62
N LEU A 278 -15.24 8.91 12.46
CA LEU A 278 -14.62 8.72 11.16
C LEU A 278 -13.54 9.77 10.87
N ARG A 279 -13.75 11.03 11.27
CA ARG A 279 -12.76 12.10 11.12
C ARG A 279 -11.46 11.78 11.88
N VAL A 280 -11.59 11.41 13.15
CA VAL A 280 -10.46 11.03 14.00
C VAL A 280 -9.80 9.75 13.49
N GLY A 281 -10.60 8.73 13.18
CA GLY A 281 -10.09 7.42 12.72
C GLY A 281 -9.39 7.46 11.35
N LEU A 282 -9.75 8.40 10.47
CA LEU A 282 -9.09 8.62 9.18
C LEU A 282 -7.95 9.65 9.25
N TYR A 283 -7.48 9.97 10.45
CA TYR A 283 -6.35 10.88 10.69
C TYR A 283 -6.59 12.32 10.22
N GLY A 284 -7.84 12.78 10.16
CA GLY A 284 -8.18 14.12 9.68
C GLY A 284 -7.41 15.23 10.41
N ASP A 285 -7.34 15.12 11.74
CA ASP A 285 -6.70 16.14 12.58
C ASP A 285 -5.16 16.08 12.50
N LEU A 286 -4.58 14.88 12.30
CA LEU A 286 -3.15 14.72 12.08
C LEU A 286 -2.73 15.41 10.78
N TRP A 287 -3.49 15.21 9.70
CA TRP A 287 -3.19 15.83 8.41
C TRP A 287 -3.37 17.35 8.45
N GLN A 288 -4.39 17.86 9.14
CA GLN A 288 -4.56 19.30 9.36
C GLN A 288 -3.38 19.88 10.13
N THR A 289 -2.97 19.24 11.23
CA THR A 289 -1.82 19.67 12.02
C THR A 289 -0.52 19.67 11.21
N LEU A 290 -0.32 18.67 10.34
CA LEU A 290 0.86 18.61 9.45
C LEU A 290 0.85 19.73 8.40
N LEU A 291 -0.32 20.03 7.82
CA LEU A 291 -0.46 21.11 6.83
C LEU A 291 -0.23 22.48 7.48
N GLU A 292 -0.80 22.70 8.66
CA GLU A 292 -0.64 23.95 9.42
C GLU A 292 0.78 24.10 10.00
N GLY A 293 1.38 23.00 10.45
CA GLY A 293 2.75 22.94 10.97
C GLY A 293 3.81 23.21 9.92
N ASN A 294 3.58 22.81 8.67
CA ASN A 294 4.47 23.10 7.55
C ASN A 294 4.50 24.59 7.17
N GLY A 295 3.51 25.39 7.57
CA GLY A 295 3.53 26.85 7.40
C GLY A 295 4.51 27.59 8.32
N ARG A 296 5.13 26.91 9.29
CA ARG A 296 6.09 27.52 10.25
C ARG A 296 7.57 27.20 9.96
N HIS A 297 7.87 26.42 8.92
CA HIS A 297 9.24 25.97 8.62
C HIS A 297 9.87 26.65 7.39
N ASP A 298 10.08 27.97 7.47
CA ASP A 298 11.15 28.68 6.74
C ASP A 298 12.48 28.66 7.54
N ARG A 299 12.84 27.52 8.12
CA ARG A 299 14.17 27.30 8.73
C ARG A 299 14.71 25.92 8.37
N PRO A 300 15.97 25.81 7.93
CA PRO A 300 16.56 24.53 7.57
C PRO A 300 16.60 23.57 8.77
N LEU A 301 16.34 22.28 8.48
CA LEU A 301 16.10 21.14 9.37
C LEU A 301 17.34 20.71 10.21
N LEU A 302 18.28 21.61 10.50
CA LEU A 302 19.48 21.32 11.29
C LEU A 302 19.28 21.54 12.80
N ASP A 303 18.25 22.28 13.22
CA ASP A 303 18.10 22.69 14.63
C ASP A 303 17.15 21.81 15.48
N GLN A 304 16.46 20.83 14.88
CA GLN A 304 15.58 19.92 15.65
C GLN A 304 16.31 18.72 16.27
N TYR A 305 17.49 18.35 15.76
CA TYR A 305 18.28 17.24 16.31
C TYR A 305 19.15 17.64 17.51
N SER A 306 19.44 18.93 17.72
CA SER A 306 20.15 19.45 18.89
C SER A 306 19.27 19.58 20.15
N GLY A 307 17.94 19.73 19.97
CA GLY A 307 16.99 20.01 21.05
C GLY A 307 16.37 18.81 21.77
N ARG A 308 16.55 17.57 21.27
CA ARG A 308 15.89 16.37 21.84
C ARG A 308 16.73 15.57 22.84
N GLN A 309 17.97 16.00 23.13
CA GLN A 309 18.91 15.35 24.06
C GLN A 309 18.88 15.89 25.50
N ARG A 310 17.87 16.69 25.90
CA ARG A 310 17.74 17.12 27.31
C ARG A 310 16.30 17.02 27.83
N LYS A 311 15.94 15.81 28.28
CA LYS A 311 15.04 15.67 29.44
C LYS A 311 15.84 14.96 30.54
N PRO A 312 16.23 15.63 31.63
CA PRO A 312 16.73 14.92 32.80
C PRO A 312 15.58 14.08 33.37
N VAL A 313 15.87 12.80 33.58
CA VAL A 313 15.04 11.88 34.36
C VAL A 313 14.71 12.56 35.69
N ARG A 314 13.41 12.70 36.00
CA ARG A 314 12.94 13.13 37.33
C ARG A 314 13.42 12.09 38.34
N ALA A 315 14.53 12.39 39.01
CA ALA A 315 14.92 11.73 40.23
C ALA A 315 13.91 12.12 41.32
N GLY A 316 13.14 11.13 41.76
CA GLY A 316 12.30 11.24 42.96
C GLY A 316 13.16 11.48 44.20
N ASP A 317 12.56 12.19 45.14
CA ASP A 317 13.20 12.82 46.27
C ASP A 317 13.96 11.90 47.23
N ARG A 318 15.00 12.50 47.81
CA ARG A 318 15.81 11.95 48.88
C ARG A 318 14.98 11.87 50.16
N HIS A 319 14.90 10.68 50.76
CA HIS A 319 14.89 10.57 52.21
C HIS A 319 16.28 10.11 52.69
N ILE A 320 16.89 10.99 53.48
CA ILE A 320 18.11 10.76 54.24
C ILE A 320 17.78 9.80 55.39
N GLY A 321 18.54 8.71 55.53
CA GLY A 321 18.41 7.78 56.64
C GLY A 321 19.50 6.70 56.65
N ALA A 322 20.61 7.01 57.32
CA ALA A 322 21.60 6.12 57.94
C ALA A 322 21.69 4.62 57.53
N SER A 323 22.87 4.17 57.09
CA SER A 323 23.75 3.25 57.87
C SER A 323 24.68 2.35 57.01
N ARG A 324 25.99 2.56 57.25
CA ARG A 324 27.14 1.63 57.37
C ARG A 324 27.16 0.25 56.66
N ARG A 325 28.40 -0.10 56.26
CA ARG A 325 29.02 -1.41 55.92
C ARG A 325 28.92 -1.76 54.43
N PHE A 326 29.93 -2.28 53.73
CA PHE A 326 31.18 -2.91 54.11
C PHE A 326 32.17 -2.85 52.92
N ARG A 327 33.45 -2.93 53.24
CA ARG A 327 34.64 -2.82 52.38
C ARG A 327 34.90 -4.09 51.53
N ARG A 328 35.51 -3.83 50.36
CA ARG A 328 36.70 -4.47 49.74
C ARG A 328 36.70 -5.97 49.36
N ARG A 329 37.41 -6.18 48.24
CA ARG A 329 38.26 -7.31 47.76
C ARG A 329 37.67 -7.99 46.52
N PHE A 330 38.40 -8.37 45.47
CA PHE A 330 39.83 -8.62 45.29
C PHE A 330 40.19 -8.48 43.78
N SER A 331 41.43 -8.11 43.51
CA SER A 331 42.09 -7.98 42.20
C SER A 331 42.71 -9.30 41.68
N ALA A 332 42.73 -9.43 40.35
CA ALA A 332 43.80 -9.94 39.45
C ALA A 332 44.33 -11.39 39.54
N ARG A 333 44.35 -12.10 38.38
CA ARG A 333 45.54 -12.68 37.66
C ARG A 333 45.11 -13.49 36.41
N ALA A 334 45.62 -13.16 35.22
CA ALA A 334 46.70 -13.84 34.44
C ALA A 334 46.26 -15.19 33.82
N SER A 335 46.02 -15.32 32.50
CA SER A 335 46.92 -15.38 31.31
C SER A 335 47.42 -16.79 30.92
N ARG A 336 47.11 -17.17 29.67
CA ARG A 336 47.77 -18.13 28.74
C ARG A 336 47.75 -19.64 29.04
N HIS A 337 47.16 -20.41 28.11
CA HIS A 337 47.86 -21.41 27.27
C HIS A 337 46.91 -22.04 26.23
N GLY A 338 47.45 -22.35 25.05
CA GLY A 338 46.72 -22.95 23.93
C GLY A 338 47.00 -24.45 23.80
N ALA A 339 46.06 -25.16 23.17
CA ALA A 339 46.12 -26.43 22.45
C ALA A 339 44.68 -26.69 21.98
N GLY A 340 44.35 -26.92 20.71
CA GLY A 340 44.66 -28.14 19.98
C GLY A 340 43.56 -29.18 20.23
N GLY A 341 42.61 -29.34 19.30
CA GLY A 341 41.61 -30.42 19.39
C GLY A 341 40.45 -30.27 18.41
N ARG A 342 40.57 -30.88 17.23
CA ARG A 342 39.42 -31.26 16.39
C ARG A 342 38.81 -32.53 16.99
N CYS A 343 37.50 -32.58 17.17
CA CYS A 343 36.75 -33.83 17.24
C CYS A 343 35.41 -33.63 16.51
N HIS A 344 35.22 -34.41 15.45
CA HIS A 344 33.93 -34.73 14.84
C HIS A 344 32.99 -35.34 15.89
N ALA A 345 31.70 -35.05 15.77
CA ALA A 345 30.64 -35.94 16.21
C ALA A 345 29.43 -35.69 15.31
N ASP A 346 29.31 -36.56 14.31
CA ASP A 346 28.12 -36.81 13.53
C ASP A 346 27.02 -37.32 14.45
N LEU A 347 25.81 -36.78 14.31
CA LEU A 347 24.58 -37.43 14.77
C LEU A 347 23.56 -37.33 13.65
N ASP A 348 23.60 -38.35 12.79
CA ASP A 348 22.49 -38.78 11.95
C ASP A 348 21.25 -39.08 12.80
N CYS A 349 20.09 -38.66 12.30
CA CYS A 349 18.79 -39.22 12.68
C CYS A 349 18.01 -39.51 11.39
N PRO A 350 17.43 -40.73 11.23
CA PRO A 350 17.08 -41.26 9.92
C PRO A 350 15.63 -40.99 9.49
N ASP A 351 15.47 -40.93 8.16
CA ASP A 351 14.32 -41.33 7.34
C ASP A 351 12.90 -41.28 7.93
N ARG A 352 12.07 -40.38 7.38
CA ARG A 352 10.66 -40.68 7.06
C ARG A 352 10.18 -39.98 5.78
N PRO A 353 9.20 -40.58 5.07
CA PRO A 353 9.21 -40.66 3.62
C PRO A 353 8.22 -39.72 2.92
N ASP A 354 8.40 -39.64 1.60
CA ASP A 354 7.57 -38.99 0.59
C ASP A 354 6.05 -39.04 0.84
N ALA A 355 5.43 -37.86 0.87
CA ALA A 355 3.99 -37.69 0.74
C ALA A 355 3.67 -36.62 -0.31
N ARG A 356 3.62 -37.11 -1.56
CA ARG A 356 2.66 -36.77 -2.61
C ARG A 356 1.65 -35.64 -2.31
N GLY A 357 1.67 -34.64 -3.19
CA GLY A 357 0.49 -34.09 -3.86
C GLY A 357 -0.52 -33.32 -3.01
N TRP A 358 -0.51 -32.00 -3.13
CA TRP A 358 -1.65 -31.15 -2.75
C TRP A 358 -2.02 -30.26 -3.94
N PRO A 359 -3.26 -30.35 -4.46
CA PRO A 359 -3.79 -29.41 -5.42
C PRO A 359 -4.51 -28.28 -4.69
N PHE A 360 -4.22 -27.03 -5.06
CA PHE A 360 -5.15 -25.91 -4.96
C PHE A 360 -4.80 -24.88 -6.03
#